data_AF-P22067-F1
#
_entry.id   AF-P22067-F1
#
_cell.length_a   1.000
_cell.length_b   1.000
_cell.length_c   1.000
_cell.angle_alpha   90.00
_cell.angle_beta   90.00
_cell.angle_gamma   90.00
#
_symmetry.space_group_name_H-M   'P 1'
#
loop_
_entity.id
_entity.type
_entity.pdbx_description
1 polymer ?
#
loop_
_entity_poly.entity_id
_entity_poly.type
_entity_poly.pdbx_seq_one_letter_code
_entity_poly.pdbx_strand_id
1 'polypeptide(L)'
;SFFYSLFKGTYNFIYVTIYSYLVDRTKMFFPFFFYLFLFICLSNLVGIVPFSFTITSHLNITFSLSFLVWWATCLLGFYESGLAFIAIFYVKGIPFVLVPFWALIEVISFIFRSVGLSLR
;
A
#
# COMPACT_ATOMS: atom_id res chain seq x y z
N SER A 1 13.68 -26.64 -13.37
CA SER A 1 12.29 -26.59 -13.87
C SER A 1 11.88 -25.14 -14.04
N PHE A 2 11.34 -24.76 -15.20
CA PHE A 2 10.96 -23.38 -15.56
C PHE A 2 10.17 -22.66 -14.44
N PHE A 3 9.18 -23.34 -13.85
CA PHE A 3 8.35 -22.81 -12.77
C PHE A 3 9.14 -22.40 -11.52
N TYR A 4 10.17 -23.16 -11.15
CA TYR A 4 11.02 -22.82 -10.01
C TYR A 4 11.81 -21.54 -10.26
N SER A 5 12.32 -21.34 -11.48
CA SER A 5 13.05 -20.11 -11.85
C SER A 5 12.13 -18.89 -11.83
N LEU A 6 10.90 -19.05 -12.33
CA LEU A 6 9.89 -17.98 -12.30
C LEU A 6 9.56 -17.57 -10.87
N PHE A 7 9.26 -18.55 -10.00
CA PHE A 7 8.93 -18.29 -8.61
C PHE A 7 10.10 -17.68 -7.82
N LYS A 8 11.34 -18.14 -8.05
CA LYS A 8 12.54 -17.55 -7.45
C LYS A 8 12.75 -16.11 -7.92
N GLY A 9 12.49 -15.83 -9.19
CA GLY A 9 12.57 -14.49 -9.77
C GLY A 9 11.56 -13.52 -9.14
N THR A 10 10.29 -13.92 -9.04
CA THR A 10 9.25 -13.09 -8.42
C THR A 10 9.52 -12.87 -6.93
N TYR A 11 9.92 -13.91 -6.20
CA TYR A 11 10.32 -13.80 -4.79
C TYR A 11 11.43 -12.77 -4.58
N ASN A 12 12.52 -12.88 -5.35
CA ASN A 12 13.66 -11.97 -5.21
C ASN A 12 13.30 -10.54 -5.59
N PHE A 13 12.54 -10.35 -6.68
CA PHE A 13 12.05 -9.04 -7.10
C PHE A 13 11.24 -8.34 -6.01
N ILE A 14 10.28 -9.05 -5.41
CA ILE A 14 9.43 -8.51 -4.33
C ILE A 14 10.27 -8.22 -3.10
N TYR A 15 11.18 -9.13 -2.72
CA TYR A 15 12.03 -8.97 -1.55
C TYR A 15 12.93 -7.73 -1.67
N VAL A 16 13.63 -7.57 -2.79
CA VAL A 16 14.49 -6.42 -3.07
C VAL A 16 13.69 -5.12 -3.10
N THR A 17 12.50 -5.14 -3.69
CA THR A 17 11.61 -3.97 -3.72
C THR A 17 11.23 -3.55 -2.30
N ILE A 18 10.77 -4.48 -1.45
CA ILE A 18 10.40 -4.16 -0.06
C ILE A 18 11.64 -3.71 0.73
N TYR A 19 12.79 -4.34 0.51
CA TYR A 19 14.05 -3.98 1.15
C TYR A 19 14.48 -2.54 0.84
N SER A 20 14.25 -2.06 -0.38
CA SER A 20 14.55 -0.66 -0.75
C SER A 20 13.71 0.38 -0.02
N TYR A 21 12.51 0.03 0.48
CA TYR A 21 11.62 0.94 1.20
C TYR A 21 11.60 0.72 2.73
N LEU A 22 11.78 -0.53 3.20
CA LEU A 22 11.66 -0.92 4.61
C LEU A 22 12.84 -1.80 5.07
N VAL A 23 14.06 -1.26 5.05
CA VAL A 23 15.30 -2.00 5.37
C VAL A 23 15.16 -2.86 6.64
N ASP A 24 14.75 -2.27 7.77
CA ASP A 24 14.68 -2.96 9.06
C ASP A 24 13.45 -3.85 9.25
N ARG A 25 12.36 -3.54 8.53
CA ARG A 25 11.05 -4.21 8.71
C ARG A 25 10.70 -5.16 7.57
N THR A 26 11.61 -5.37 6.60
CA THR A 26 11.34 -6.16 5.39
C THR A 26 10.79 -7.53 5.74
N LYS A 27 11.44 -8.27 6.64
CA LYS A 27 11.02 -9.64 6.99
C LYS A 27 9.60 -9.71 7.55
N MET A 28 9.18 -8.68 8.29
CA MET A 28 7.86 -8.62 8.92
C MET A 28 6.76 -8.34 7.89
N PHE A 29 6.99 -7.40 6.97
CA PHE A 29 6.00 -7.01 5.96
C PHE A 29 6.07 -7.83 4.67
N PHE A 30 7.16 -8.57 4.46
CA PHE A 30 7.36 -9.40 3.29
C PHE A 30 6.16 -10.32 2.96
N PRO A 31 5.66 -11.17 3.88
CA PRO A 31 4.55 -12.06 3.56
C PRO A 31 3.31 -11.29 3.09
N PHE A 32 2.96 -10.19 3.75
CA PHE A 32 1.80 -9.38 3.38
C PHE A 32 1.90 -8.85 1.94
N PHE A 33 2.99 -8.16 1.61
CA PHE A 33 3.18 -7.61 0.27
C PHE A 33 3.38 -8.70 -0.80
N PHE A 34 3.99 -9.83 -0.44
CA PHE A 34 4.14 -10.97 -1.34
C PHE A 34 2.77 -11.57 -1.71
N TYR A 35 1.90 -11.82 -0.73
CA TYR A 35 0.54 -12.30 -0.98
C TYR A 35 -0.30 -11.27 -1.73
N LEU A 36 -0.19 -9.99 -1.39
CA LEU A 36 -0.87 -8.91 -2.09
C LEU A 36 -0.50 -8.89 -3.58
N PHE A 37 0.80 -8.94 -3.87
CA PHE A 37 1.32 -8.98 -5.24
C PHE A 37 0.82 -10.21 -5.99
N LEU A 38 0.96 -11.40 -5.39
CA LEU A 38 0.51 -12.64 -6.03
C LEU A 38 -1.00 -12.64 -6.27
N PHE A 39 -1.80 -12.18 -5.31
CA PHE A 39 -3.25 -12.09 -5.44
C PHE A 39 -3.65 -11.20 -6.62
N ILE A 40 -3.11 -9.98 -6.69
CA ILE A 40 -3.40 -9.03 -7.78
C ILE A 40 -2.90 -9.58 -9.13
N CYS A 41 -1.68 -10.13 -9.17
CA CYS A 41 -1.10 -10.69 -10.39
C CYS A 41 -1.94 -11.87 -10.93
N LEU A 42 -2.30 -12.82 -10.07
CA LEU A 42 -3.13 -13.96 -10.45
C LEU A 42 -4.54 -13.52 -10.87
N SER A 43 -5.15 -12.57 -10.17
CA SER A 43 -6.47 -12.01 -10.56
C SER A 43 -6.43 -11.39 -11.95
N ASN A 44 -5.39 -10.62 -12.26
CA ASN A 44 -5.22 -10.03 -13.58
C ASN A 44 -4.92 -11.07 -14.66
N LEU A 45 -4.13 -12.12 -14.35
CA LEU A 45 -3.87 -13.22 -15.28
C LEU A 45 -5.15 -14.02 -15.60
N VAL A 46 -5.99 -14.31 -14.60
CA VAL A 46 -7.29 -14.96 -14.79
C VAL A 46 -8.23 -14.10 -15.63
N GLY A 47 -8.11 -12.77 -15.53
CA GLY A 47 -8.86 -11.80 -16.30
C GLY A 47 -8.55 -11.78 -17.80
N ILE A 48 -7.41 -12.32 -18.23
CA ILE A 48 -7.03 -12.41 -19.65
C ILE A 48 -7.73 -13.59 -20.34
N VAL A 49 -8.22 -14.57 -19.57
CA VAL A 49 -8.90 -15.75 -20.12
C VAL A 49 -10.25 -15.34 -20.73
N PRO A 50 -10.53 -15.67 -22.01
CA PRO A 50 -11.82 -15.38 -22.60
C PRO A 50 -12.95 -16.06 -21.80
N PHE A 51 -14.08 -15.36 -21.62
CA PHE A 51 -15.21 -15.73 -20.75
C PHE A 51 -14.99 -15.57 -19.24
N SER A 52 -13.82 -15.10 -18.80
CA SER A 52 -13.56 -14.79 -17.39
C SER A 52 -13.92 -13.34 -17.05
N PHE A 53 -14.59 -13.14 -15.92
CA PHE A 53 -14.79 -11.81 -15.35
C PHE A 53 -13.58 -11.42 -14.51
N THR A 54 -13.02 -10.24 -14.78
CA THR A 54 -11.93 -9.66 -13.98
C THR A 54 -12.47 -9.23 -12.62
N ILE A 55 -12.05 -9.89 -11.54
CA ILE A 55 -12.37 -9.48 -10.17
C ILE A 55 -11.94 -8.01 -9.93
N THR A 56 -10.86 -7.58 -10.58
CA THR A 56 -10.32 -6.22 -10.53
C THR A 56 -11.17 -5.16 -11.24
N SER A 57 -12.15 -5.53 -12.08
CA SER A 57 -13.06 -4.56 -12.71
C SER A 57 -14.14 -4.04 -11.76
N HIS A 58 -14.39 -4.74 -10.66
CA HIS A 58 -15.25 -4.23 -9.60
C HIS A 58 -14.47 -3.25 -8.73
N LEU A 59 -14.74 -1.95 -8.89
CA LEU A 59 -14.16 -0.89 -8.05
C LEU A 59 -14.29 -1.20 -6.56
N ASN A 60 -15.36 -1.87 -6.14
CA ASN A 60 -15.57 -2.29 -4.75
C ASN A 60 -14.43 -3.16 -4.20
N ILE A 61 -13.87 -4.07 -5.01
CA ILE A 61 -12.83 -5.00 -4.56
C ILE A 61 -11.49 -4.28 -4.46
N THR A 62 -11.14 -3.49 -5.47
CA THR A 62 -9.90 -2.70 -5.47
C THR A 62 -9.94 -1.62 -4.39
N PHE A 63 -11.10 -1.00 -4.17
CA PHE A 63 -11.32 -0.04 -3.08
C PHE A 63 -11.20 -0.69 -1.71
N SER A 64 -11.82 -1.86 -1.49
CA SER A 64 -11.70 -2.61 -0.24
C SER A 64 -10.25 -2.99 0.06
N LEU A 65 -9.50 -3.47 -0.94
CA LEU A 65 -8.09 -3.82 -0.78
C LEU A 65 -7.23 -2.61 -0.44
N SER A 66 -7.44 -1.50 -1.16
CA SER A 66 -6.75 -0.23 -0.89
C SER A 66 -7.06 0.30 0.51
N PHE A 67 -8.34 0.28 0.89
CA PHE A 67 -8.79 0.74 2.19
C PHE A 67 -8.21 -0.10 3.33
N LEU A 68 -8.12 -1.42 3.15
CA LEU A 68 -7.47 -2.31 4.12
C LEU A 68 -5.99 -1.97 4.30
N VAL A 69 -5.25 -1.78 3.19
CA VAL A 69 -3.84 -1.38 3.24
C VAL A 69 -3.69 -0.03 3.95
N TRP A 70 -4.51 0.96 3.58
CA TRP A 70 -4.51 2.27 4.23
C TRP A 70 -4.81 2.17 5.73
N TRP A 71 -5.84 1.42 6.11
CA TRP A 71 -6.21 1.20 7.50
C TRP A 71 -5.10 0.51 8.29
N ALA A 72 -4.47 -0.52 7.73
CA ALA A 72 -3.32 -1.19 8.34
C ALA A 72 -2.15 -0.22 8.55
N THR A 73 -1.87 0.67 7.58
CA THR A 73 -0.83 1.69 7.75
C THR A 73 -1.16 2.72 8.82
N CYS A 74 -2.43 3.13 8.95
CA CYS A 74 -2.89 3.99 10.03
C CYS A 74 -2.70 3.32 11.40
N LEU A 75 -3.18 2.08 11.56
CA LEU A 75 -3.07 1.33 12.81
C LEU A 75 -1.61 1.12 13.20
N LEU A 76 -0.76 0.72 12.27
CA LEU A 76 0.67 0.55 12.52
C LEU A 76 1.34 1.87 12.90
N GLY A 77 1.01 2.97 12.21
CA GLY A 77 1.54 4.29 12.52
C GLY A 77 1.17 4.77 13.93
N PHE A 78 -0.09 4.61 14.32
CA PHE A 78 -0.54 4.91 15.68
C PHE A 78 0.05 3.96 16.72
N TYR A 79 0.27 2.69 16.40
CA TYR A 79 0.90 1.74 17.32
C TYR A 79 2.37 2.07 17.61
N GLU A 80 3.13 2.42 16.57
CA GLU A 80 4.58 2.66 16.67
C GLU A 80 4.91 4.05 17.23
N SER A 81 4.12 5.07 16.88
CA SER A 81 4.39 6.47 17.28
C SER A 81 3.39 7.05 18.28
N GLY A 82 2.27 6.37 18.56
CA GLY A 82 1.22 6.91 19.41
C GLY A 82 0.69 8.24 18.89
N LEU A 83 0.59 9.23 19.78
CA LEU A 83 0.21 10.60 19.42
C LEU A 83 1.24 11.31 18.52
N ALA A 84 2.50 10.85 18.49
CA ALA A 84 3.50 11.41 17.59
C ALA A 84 3.23 11.07 16.11
N PHE A 85 2.33 10.13 15.81
CA PHE A 85 1.85 9.91 14.44
C PHE A 85 1.24 11.18 13.82
N ILE A 86 0.62 12.03 14.65
CA ILE A 86 0.02 13.29 14.21
C ILE A 86 1.10 14.26 13.68
N ALA A 87 2.37 14.09 14.09
CA ALA A 87 3.47 14.90 13.59
C ALA A 87 3.73 14.70 12.09
N ILE A 88 3.21 13.63 11.47
CA ILE A 88 3.27 13.43 10.01
C ILE A 88 2.49 14.53 9.27
N PHE A 89 1.44 15.08 9.88
CA PHE A 89 0.65 16.17 9.30
C PHE A 89 1.33 17.55 9.45
N TYR A 90 2.47 17.62 10.15
CA TYR A 90 3.22 18.85 10.35
C TYR A 90 4.46 18.89 9.46
N VAL A 91 4.56 19.90 8.60
CA VAL A 91 5.75 20.14 7.77
C VAL A 91 6.64 21.20 8.43
N LYS A 92 7.93 20.89 8.54
CA LYS A 92 8.93 21.82 9.09
C LYS A 92 9.08 23.04 8.16
N GLY A 93 9.00 24.24 8.74
CA GLY A 93 9.23 25.50 8.01
C GLY A 93 7.97 26.34 7.73
N ILE A 94 6.78 25.90 8.17
CA ILE A 94 5.54 26.65 7.98
C ILE A 94 5.35 27.69 9.10
N PRO A 95 4.97 28.95 8.77
CA PRO A 95 4.63 29.96 9.78
C PRO A 95 3.52 29.47 10.72
N PHE A 96 3.65 29.71 12.03
CA PHE A 96 2.74 29.19 13.07
C PHE A 96 1.25 29.45 12.76
N VAL A 97 0.94 30.60 12.13
CA VAL A 97 -0.42 31.00 11.73
C VAL A 97 -1.06 30.06 10.71
N LEU A 98 -0.27 29.46 9.81
CA LEU A 98 -0.75 28.61 8.71
C LEU A 98 -0.78 27.11 9.04
N VAL A 99 -0.19 26.72 10.17
CA VAL A 99 -0.11 25.32 10.62
C VAL A 99 -1.46 24.60 10.63
N PRO A 100 -2.56 25.15 11.21
CA PRO A 100 -3.84 24.43 11.23
C PRO A 100 -4.41 24.21 9.82
N PHE A 101 -4.29 25.20 8.93
CA PHE A 101 -4.76 25.07 7.55
C PHE A 101 -3.96 24.02 6.76
N TRP A 102 -2.63 24.01 6.94
CA TRP A 102 -1.77 23.02 6.30
C TRP A 102 -2.05 21.60 6.78
N ALA A 103 -2.17 21.41 8.10
CA ALA A 103 -2.46 20.11 8.69
C ALA A 103 -3.79 19.54 8.15
N LEU A 104 -4.82 20.38 7.96
CA LEU A 104 -6.07 19.95 7.33
C LEU A 104 -5.88 19.46 5.89
N ILE A 105 -5.10 20.18 5.08
CA ILE A 105 -4.80 19.75 3.69
C ILE A 105 -4.03 18.42 3.69
N GLU A 106 -3.06 18.26 4.58
CA GLU A 106 -2.28 17.02 4.66
C GLU A 106 -3.13 15.83 5.10
N VAL A 107 -4.07 16.03 6.04
CA VAL A 107 -5.05 15.01 6.42
C VAL A 107 -5.94 14.63 5.24
N ILE A 108 -6.45 15.61 4.51
CA ILE A 108 -7.26 15.38 3.31
C ILE A 108 -6.45 14.58 2.28
N SER A 109 -5.22 15.01 1.97
CA SER A 109 -4.27 14.32 1.08
C SER A 109 -3.99 12.88 1.52
N PHE A 110 -3.80 12.65 2.82
CA PHE A 110 -3.57 11.33 3.40
C PHE A 110 -4.78 10.39 3.24
N ILE A 111 -6.01 10.89 3.36
CA ILE A 111 -7.24 10.12 3.10
C ILE A 111 -7.36 9.81 1.60
N PHE A 112 -7.14 10.81 0.74
CA PHE A 112 -7.19 10.64 -0.72
C PHE A 112 -6.13 9.67 -1.25
N ARG A 113 -5.03 9.43 -0.52
CA ARG A 113 -4.03 8.41 -0.87
C ARG A 113 -4.62 7.01 -1.00
N SER A 114 -5.63 6.67 -0.18
CA SER A 114 -6.37 5.40 -0.25
C SER A 114 -7.21 5.33 -1.54
N VAL A 115 -7.96 6.38 -1.84
CA VAL A 115 -8.76 6.47 -3.08
C VAL A 115 -7.86 6.41 -4.32
N GLY A 116 -6.74 7.11 -4.28
CA GLY A 116 -5.75 7.07 -5.36
C GLY A 116 -5.17 5.67 -5.58
N LEU A 117 -5.08 4.83 -4.55
CA LEU A 117 -4.58 3.44 -4.64
C LEU A 117 -5.61 2.49 -5.23
N SER A 118 -6.90 2.78 -5.08
CA SER A 118 -7.95 1.98 -5.69
C SER A 118 -8.24 2.31 -7.15
N LEU A 119 -7.92 3.54 -7.59
CA LEU A 119 -8.22 4.02 -8.94
C LEU A 119 -7.08 3.81 -9.94
N ARG A 120 -5.88 3.49 -9.44
CA ARG A 120 -4.68 3.22 -10.25
C ARG A 120 -4.52 1.73 -10.50
#